data_AF-A0A9X7C5J7-F1
#
_entry.id   AF-A0A9X7C5J7-F1
#
_cell.length_a   1.000
_cell.length_b   1.000
_cell.length_c   1.000
_cell.angle_alpha   90.00
_cell.angle_beta   90.00
_cell.angle_gamma   90.00
#
_symmetry.space_group_name_H-M   'P 1'
#
loop_
_entity.id
_entity.type
_entity.pdbx_description
1 polymer ?
#
loop_
_entity_poly.entity_id
_entity_poly.type
_entity_poly.pdbx_seq_one_letter_code
_entity_poly.pdbx_strand_id
1 'polypeptide(L)'
;MNTYHKMCSGPYQYNHRGPYTECGPTPRRSNPDEEHSTLKDSYGDPVLYNMPYYMDPYEFPGERFVYEWTSDGDRGVKLGTSYAKVYLYFWKANGTDSALRINILDCEGNPENQYVSKKRGTDEVLLYNRDPLESEWVPENSSDPNFSVGNYFSLQNASDHIISNEKFLSYSIPGEWLTTVQPTMNSKTMWRLIPTWK
;
A
#
# COMPACT_ATOMS: atom_id res chain seq x y z
N MET A 1 -7.80 -31.73 42.07
CA MET A 1 -8.23 -30.82 41.00
C MET A 1 -6.98 -30.37 40.28
N ASN A 2 -6.67 -30.96 39.13
CA ASN A 2 -5.47 -30.65 38.36
C ASN A 2 -5.82 -29.59 37.32
N THR A 3 -5.39 -28.36 37.55
CA THR A 3 -5.45 -27.28 36.56
C THR A 3 -4.33 -27.45 35.55
N TYR A 4 -4.68 -27.88 34.35
CA TYR A 4 -3.78 -27.86 33.19
C TYR A 4 -3.66 -26.42 32.68
N HIS A 5 -2.47 -25.82 32.81
CA HIS A 5 -2.15 -24.58 32.10
C HIS A 5 -1.70 -24.90 30.68
N LYS A 6 -2.47 -24.40 29.71
CA LYS A 6 -2.21 -24.53 28.27
C LYS A 6 -1.07 -23.57 27.90
N MET A 7 0.11 -24.09 27.60
CA MET A 7 1.23 -23.30 27.07
C MET A 7 0.97 -22.96 25.60
N CYS A 8 1.01 -21.68 25.24
CA CYS A 8 1.03 -21.24 23.85
C CYS A 8 2.45 -21.43 23.29
N SER A 9 2.60 -22.40 22.40
CA SER A 9 3.80 -22.62 21.60
C SER A 9 3.86 -21.64 20.43
N GLY A 10 4.77 -20.68 20.49
CA GLY A 10 5.27 -19.92 19.35
C GLY A 10 6.81 -19.93 19.39
N PRO A 11 7.51 -20.03 18.25
CA PRO A 11 8.96 -19.95 18.24
C PRO A 11 9.38 -18.50 18.52
N TYR A 12 10.62 -18.30 18.97
CA TYR A 12 11.23 -17.01 19.36
C TYR A 12 10.99 -16.59 20.82
N GLN A 13 11.70 -17.27 21.72
CA GLN A 13 12.05 -16.70 23.03
C GLN A 13 13.23 -15.74 22.87
N TYR A 14 13.02 -14.45 23.14
CA TYR A 14 14.10 -13.53 23.50
C TYR A 14 14.01 -13.21 24.99
N ASN A 15 15.09 -13.55 25.70
CA ASN A 15 15.25 -13.39 27.14
C ASN A 15 15.18 -11.91 27.56
N HIS A 16 14.18 -11.54 28.37
CA HIS A 16 14.29 -10.39 29.27
C HIS A 16 13.84 -10.77 30.68
N ARG A 17 14.78 -10.66 31.63
CA ARG A 17 14.53 -10.74 33.07
C ARG A 17 13.89 -9.42 33.53
N GLY A 18 12.63 -9.46 33.96
CA GLY A 18 11.91 -8.35 34.60
C GLY A 18 10.49 -8.81 34.98
N PRO A 19 9.90 -8.31 36.08
CA PRO A 19 8.75 -8.96 36.71
C PRO A 19 7.47 -8.77 35.87
N TYR A 20 6.74 -9.85 35.73
CA TYR A 20 5.46 -9.93 35.03
C TYR A 20 4.38 -9.11 35.74
N THR A 21 3.73 -8.22 34.99
CA THR A 21 2.35 -7.79 35.24
C THR A 21 1.60 -7.85 33.93
N GLU A 22 0.71 -8.84 33.81
CA GLU A 22 -0.31 -8.94 32.76
C GLU A 22 -1.37 -7.86 32.98
N CYS A 23 -1.68 -7.09 31.94
CA CYS A 23 -2.96 -6.39 31.75
C CYS A 23 -3.14 -6.06 30.25
N GLY A 24 -3.78 -6.95 29.49
CA GLY A 24 -4.32 -6.71 28.14
C GLY A 24 -3.30 -6.46 27.01
N PRO A 25 -3.71 -6.57 25.72
CA PRO A 25 -2.88 -6.08 24.63
C PRO A 25 -2.90 -4.56 24.66
N THR A 26 -2.01 -3.96 25.44
CA THR A 26 -1.55 -2.60 25.15
C THR A 26 -1.12 -2.60 23.68
N PRO A 27 -1.60 -1.67 22.83
CA PRO A 27 -1.13 -1.59 21.46
C PRO A 27 0.40 -1.53 21.53
N ARG A 28 1.07 -2.51 20.90
CA ARG A 28 2.52 -2.44 20.75
C ARG A 28 2.80 -1.05 20.19
N ARG A 29 3.58 -0.26 20.92
CA ARG A 29 4.15 0.98 20.38
C ARG A 29 4.89 0.54 19.12
N SER A 30 4.35 0.91 17.97
CA SER A 30 4.89 0.60 16.66
C SER A 30 6.35 1.04 16.64
N ASN A 31 7.23 0.15 16.16
CA ASN A 31 8.63 0.49 15.99
C ASN A 31 8.71 1.54 14.87
N PRO A 32 9.47 2.64 14.97
CA PRO A 32 9.60 3.61 13.87
C PRO A 32 10.11 2.99 12.56
N ASP A 33 10.75 1.82 12.61
CA ASP A 33 11.13 1.03 11.44
C ASP A 33 9.96 0.32 10.75
N GLU A 34 8.80 0.28 11.39
CA GLU A 34 7.55 -0.29 10.92
C GLU A 34 6.55 0.79 10.49
N GLU A 35 6.89 2.08 10.57
CA GLU A 35 6.00 3.19 10.17
C GLU A 35 6.62 4.03 9.05
N HIS A 36 5.77 4.58 8.20
CA HIS A 36 6.15 5.60 7.25
C HIS A 36 6.26 6.96 7.95
N SER A 37 7.35 7.68 7.67
CA SER A 37 7.69 8.96 8.31
C SER A 37 6.69 10.10 8.04
N THR A 38 6.01 10.10 6.90
CA THR A 38 5.14 11.20 6.45
C THR A 38 3.76 10.74 5.97
N LEU A 39 3.65 9.55 5.38
CA LEU A 39 2.40 9.04 4.84
C LEU A 39 1.45 8.61 5.96
N LYS A 40 0.19 9.03 5.85
CA LYS A 40 -0.85 8.78 6.85
C LYS A 40 -1.99 7.97 6.27
N ASP A 41 -2.62 7.16 7.12
CA ASP A 41 -3.86 6.47 6.79
C ASP A 41 -5.08 7.43 6.88
N SER A 42 -6.27 6.93 6.56
CA SER A 42 -7.50 7.73 6.59
C SER A 42 -7.91 8.25 7.97
N TYR A 43 -7.31 7.73 9.05
CA TYR A 43 -7.53 8.19 10.42
C TYR A 43 -6.47 9.21 10.85
N GLY A 44 -5.46 9.46 10.02
CA GLY A 44 -4.36 10.39 10.31
C GLY A 44 -3.20 9.76 11.05
N ASP A 45 -3.23 8.43 11.25
CA ASP A 45 -2.14 7.70 11.87
C ASP A 45 -1.04 7.37 10.84
N PRO A 46 0.23 7.28 11.24
CA PRO A 46 1.31 6.84 10.35
C PRO A 46 1.00 5.49 9.70
N VAL A 47 1.29 5.38 8.41
CA VAL A 47 1.12 4.12 7.69
C VAL A 47 2.14 3.09 8.19
N LEU A 48 1.64 1.99 8.75
CA LEU A 48 2.42 0.83 9.15
C LEU A 48 2.82 -0.07 7.96
N TYR A 49 4.08 -0.50 7.89
CA TYR A 49 4.60 -1.42 6.89
C TYR A 49 4.13 -2.86 7.13
N ASN A 50 4.03 -3.63 6.04
CA ASN A 50 3.58 -5.04 6.04
C ASN A 50 2.20 -5.26 6.69
N MET A 51 1.43 -4.20 6.91
CA MET A 51 0.06 -4.25 7.39
C MET A 51 -0.91 -4.08 6.21
N PRO A 52 -2.08 -4.75 6.24
CA PRO A 52 -3.03 -4.71 5.14
C PRO A 52 -3.85 -3.42 5.10
N TYR A 53 -3.85 -2.74 3.97
CA TYR A 53 -4.73 -1.61 3.70
C TYR A 53 -5.65 -1.87 2.52
N TYR A 54 -6.67 -1.05 2.39
CA TYR A 54 -7.32 -0.82 1.12
C TYR A 54 -6.81 0.47 0.50
N MET A 55 -6.58 0.46 -0.82
CA MET A 55 -6.37 1.67 -1.60
C MET A 55 -7.74 2.20 -2.04
N ASP A 56 -8.16 3.33 -1.48
CA ASP A 56 -9.49 3.92 -1.67
C ASP A 56 -9.38 5.16 -2.57
N PRO A 57 -10.02 5.18 -3.76
CA PRO A 57 -9.96 6.33 -4.66
C PRO A 57 -10.83 7.49 -4.13
N TYR A 58 -10.44 8.71 -4.47
CA TYR A 58 -11.18 9.92 -4.07
C TYR A 58 -12.62 9.99 -4.62
N GLU A 59 -12.82 9.79 -5.94
CA GLU A 59 -14.14 9.96 -6.57
C GLU A 59 -15.08 8.77 -6.36
N PHE A 60 -14.54 7.60 -6.00
CA PHE A 60 -15.33 6.37 -5.83
C PHE A 60 -15.05 5.68 -4.48
N PRO A 61 -15.32 6.34 -3.34
CA PRO A 61 -15.07 5.74 -2.04
C PRO A 61 -15.78 4.39 -1.90
N GLY A 62 -15.05 3.38 -1.45
CA GLY A 62 -15.53 2.00 -1.34
C GLY A 62 -15.10 1.09 -2.51
N GLU A 63 -14.73 1.66 -3.65
CA GLU A 63 -14.12 0.90 -4.75
C GLU A 63 -12.64 0.59 -4.45
N ARG A 64 -12.15 -0.52 -5.00
CA ARG A 64 -10.88 -1.13 -4.61
C ARG A 64 -10.15 -1.67 -5.83
N PHE A 65 -8.94 -2.16 -5.62
CA PHE A 65 -8.21 -2.86 -6.67
C PHE A 65 -8.83 -4.22 -6.96
N VAL A 66 -8.98 -4.51 -8.25
CA VAL A 66 -9.27 -5.84 -8.80
C VAL A 66 -8.15 -6.14 -9.78
N TYR A 67 -7.72 -7.39 -9.88
CA TYR A 67 -6.76 -7.80 -10.90
C TYR A 67 -7.31 -8.94 -11.74
N GLU A 68 -7.04 -8.87 -13.03
CA GLU A 68 -7.56 -9.80 -14.03
C GLU A 68 -6.53 -9.99 -15.16
N TRP A 69 -6.62 -11.11 -15.87
CA TRP A 69 -5.78 -11.34 -17.03
C TRP A 69 -6.21 -10.43 -18.19
N THR A 70 -5.25 -9.72 -18.78
CA THR A 70 -5.43 -8.95 -20.01
C THR A 70 -5.45 -9.89 -21.22
N SER A 71 -5.87 -9.38 -22.38
CA SER A 71 -5.80 -10.11 -23.65
C SER A 71 -4.38 -10.56 -24.01
N ASP A 72 -3.39 -9.82 -23.52
CA ASP A 72 -1.98 -10.03 -23.84
C ASP A 72 -1.33 -11.06 -22.91
N GLY A 73 -2.09 -11.62 -21.97
CA GLY A 73 -1.61 -12.59 -20.99
C GLY A 73 -0.86 -11.97 -19.81
N ASP A 74 -0.98 -10.66 -19.62
CA ASP A 74 -0.48 -9.96 -18.42
C ASP A 74 -1.58 -9.90 -17.34
N ARG A 75 -1.23 -9.61 -16.08
CA ARG A 75 -2.23 -9.30 -15.04
C ARG A 75 -2.40 -7.80 -14.91
N GLY A 76 -3.53 -7.26 -15.36
CA GLY A 76 -3.86 -5.84 -15.20
C GLY A 76 -4.47 -5.56 -13.82
N VAL A 77 -4.38 -4.31 -13.36
CA VAL A 77 -5.10 -3.83 -12.17
C VAL A 77 -6.19 -2.87 -12.63
N LYS A 78 -7.40 -3.01 -12.10
CA LYS A 78 -8.55 -2.13 -12.38
C LYS A 78 -9.24 -1.71 -11.10
N LEU A 79 -10.11 -0.71 -11.21
CA LEU A 79 -10.99 -0.32 -10.12
C LEU A 79 -12.25 -1.22 -10.11
N GLY A 80 -12.68 -1.69 -8.95
CA GLY A 80 -13.92 -2.44 -8.81
C GLY A 80 -14.21 -2.87 -7.38
N THR A 81 -15.20 -3.72 -7.20
CA THR A 81 -15.77 -4.06 -5.87
C THR A 81 -15.02 -5.17 -5.12
N SER A 82 -13.88 -5.65 -5.62
CA SER A 82 -13.11 -6.72 -4.95
C SER A 82 -12.29 -6.19 -3.78
N TYR A 83 -12.26 -6.91 -2.65
CA TYR A 83 -11.56 -6.49 -1.43
C TYR A 83 -10.05 -6.77 -1.47
N ALA A 84 -9.36 -6.48 -2.58
CA ALA A 84 -7.92 -6.64 -2.62
C ALA A 84 -7.26 -5.80 -1.53
N LYS A 85 -6.58 -6.49 -0.62
CA LYS A 85 -5.75 -5.87 0.39
C LYS A 85 -4.40 -5.57 -0.23
N VAL A 86 -3.93 -4.35 -0.03
CA VAL A 86 -2.59 -3.95 -0.42
C VAL A 86 -1.67 -3.98 0.79
N TYR A 87 -0.44 -4.44 0.57
CA TYR A 87 0.61 -4.46 1.56
C TYR A 87 1.72 -3.54 1.07
N LEU A 88 2.08 -2.59 1.90
CA LEU A 88 3.06 -1.57 1.56
C LEU A 88 4.43 -2.01 2.06
N TYR A 89 5.38 -2.04 1.13
CA TYR A 89 6.78 -2.23 1.42
C TYR A 89 7.53 -0.96 1.04
N PHE A 90 8.46 -0.55 1.88
CA PHE A 90 9.13 0.72 1.72
C PHE A 90 10.63 0.56 1.49
N TRP A 91 11.17 1.29 0.52
CA TRP A 91 12.59 1.36 0.25
C TRP A 91 13.21 2.64 0.81
N LYS A 92 13.97 2.49 1.90
CA LYS A 92 14.74 3.59 2.51
C LYS A 92 16.07 3.75 1.78
N ALA A 93 16.25 4.84 1.01
CA ALA A 93 17.58 5.26 0.56
C ALA A 93 18.15 6.26 1.57
N ASN A 94 19.37 6.02 2.06
CA ASN A 94 20.05 6.90 3.04
C ASN A 94 19.25 7.21 4.31
N GLY A 95 18.38 6.30 4.75
CA GLY A 95 17.56 6.47 5.95
C GLY A 95 16.33 7.36 5.76
N THR A 96 16.09 7.89 4.56
CA THR A 96 14.88 8.64 4.22
C THR A 96 13.91 7.81 3.42
N ASP A 97 12.63 8.05 3.66
CA ASP A 97 11.61 7.37 2.91
C ASP A 97 11.64 7.84 1.44
N SER A 98 12.15 7.02 0.50
CA SER A 98 12.30 7.34 -0.92
C SER A 98 11.21 6.81 -1.87
N ALA A 99 10.80 5.53 -1.75
CA ALA A 99 9.74 4.94 -2.60
C ALA A 99 9.04 3.76 -1.92
N LEU A 100 7.81 3.47 -2.35
CA LEU A 100 7.00 2.35 -1.88
C LEU A 100 6.69 1.36 -3.01
N ARG A 101 6.58 0.09 -2.65
CA ARG A 101 6.00 -0.97 -3.47
C ARG A 101 4.67 -1.38 -2.88
N ILE A 102 3.70 -1.62 -3.74
CA ILE A 102 2.34 -2.02 -3.38
C ILE A 102 2.16 -3.47 -3.79
N ASN A 103 2.14 -4.36 -2.82
CA ASN A 103 1.91 -5.78 -3.07
C ASN A 103 0.41 -6.10 -2.93
N ILE A 104 -0.12 -6.94 -3.82
CA ILE A 104 -1.46 -7.50 -3.73
C ILE A 104 -1.34 -9.01 -3.60
N LEU A 105 -1.93 -9.57 -2.52
CA LEU A 105 -1.94 -11.01 -2.31
C LEU A 105 -2.87 -11.72 -3.31
N ASP A 106 -2.58 -12.98 -3.59
CA ASP A 106 -3.49 -13.82 -4.38
C ASP A 106 -4.78 -14.17 -3.62
N CYS A 107 -5.68 -14.89 -4.30
CA CYS A 107 -6.95 -15.33 -3.72
C CYS A 107 -6.79 -16.32 -2.55
N GLU A 108 -5.62 -16.93 -2.39
CA GLU A 108 -5.28 -17.82 -1.28
C GLU A 108 -4.62 -17.05 -0.11
N GLY A 109 -4.38 -15.74 -0.29
CA GLY A 109 -3.74 -14.89 0.70
C GLY A 109 -2.23 -15.07 0.76
N ASN A 110 -1.62 -15.71 -0.24
CA ASN A 110 -0.17 -15.78 -0.33
C ASN A 110 0.36 -14.47 -0.91
N PRO A 111 1.51 -13.97 -0.41
CA PRO A 111 2.26 -12.95 -1.12
C PRO A 111 2.77 -13.58 -2.41
N GLU A 112 1.99 -13.49 -3.47
CA GLU A 112 2.58 -13.46 -4.80
C GLU A 112 3.57 -12.30 -4.76
N ASN A 113 4.82 -12.52 -5.14
CA ASN A 113 5.83 -11.46 -5.14
C ASN A 113 5.55 -10.43 -6.26
N GLN A 114 4.29 -10.07 -6.52
CA GLN A 114 3.85 -9.18 -7.58
C GLN A 114 3.53 -7.82 -7.00
N TYR A 115 4.02 -6.78 -7.66
CA TYR A 115 3.77 -5.41 -7.25
C TYR A 115 2.91 -4.73 -8.30
N VAL A 116 2.07 -3.79 -7.85
CA VAL A 116 1.48 -2.80 -8.74
C VAL A 116 2.63 -2.07 -9.43
N SER A 117 2.73 -2.21 -10.74
CA SER A 117 3.88 -1.79 -11.53
C SER A 117 3.44 -1.11 -12.81
N LYS A 118 4.22 -0.14 -13.29
CA LYS A 118 4.03 0.51 -14.58
C LYS A 118 4.81 -0.23 -15.67
N LYS A 119 4.12 -0.68 -16.72
CA LYS A 119 4.76 -1.36 -17.85
C LYS A 119 5.65 -0.40 -18.64
N ARG A 120 6.92 -0.78 -18.80
CA ARG A 120 7.95 0.05 -19.44
C ARG A 120 7.53 0.60 -20.80
N GLY A 121 7.71 1.91 -20.98
CA GLY A 121 7.42 2.59 -22.26
C GLY A 121 5.94 2.77 -22.56
N THR A 122 5.05 2.41 -21.63
CA THR A 122 3.60 2.58 -21.75
C THR A 122 3.06 3.34 -20.52
N ASP A 123 1.75 3.57 -20.49
CA ASP A 123 1.06 4.07 -19.29
C ASP A 123 0.17 2.98 -18.63
N GLU A 124 0.38 1.70 -18.98
CA GLU A 124 -0.37 0.57 -18.43
C GLU A 124 0.13 0.20 -17.03
N VAL A 125 -0.81 -0.10 -16.13
CA VAL A 125 -0.52 -0.59 -14.77
C VAL A 125 -0.91 -2.06 -14.65
N LEU A 126 0.06 -2.87 -14.23
CA LEU A 126 -0.05 -4.32 -14.15
C LEU A 126 0.44 -4.83 -12.78
N LEU A 127 0.21 -6.12 -12.51
CA LEU A 127 0.81 -6.88 -11.41
C LEU A 127 1.92 -7.78 -11.92
N TYR A 128 3.16 -7.47 -11.60
CA TYR A 128 4.29 -8.37 -11.86
C TYR A 128 5.51 -8.03 -10.99
N ASN A 129 6.53 -8.89 -11.08
CA ASN A 129 7.75 -8.84 -10.29
C ASN A 129 8.98 -8.56 -11.16
N ARG A 130 8.99 -7.45 -11.90
CA ARG A 130 10.15 -7.13 -12.74
C ARG A 130 10.46 -5.64 -12.60
N ASP A 131 11.73 -5.38 -12.32
CA ASP A 131 12.36 -4.07 -12.20
C ASP A 131 11.89 -3.18 -11.01
N PRO A 132 12.80 -2.78 -10.11
CA PRO A 132 12.55 -1.75 -9.09
C PRO A 132 11.91 -0.48 -9.67
N LEU A 133 12.39 0.03 -10.81
CA LEU A 133 11.91 1.29 -11.38
C LEU A 133 10.46 1.24 -11.86
N GLU A 134 9.99 0.05 -12.25
CA GLU A 134 8.63 -0.17 -12.72
C GLU A 134 7.66 -0.39 -11.55
N SER A 135 8.14 -0.99 -10.44
CA SER A 135 7.33 -1.41 -9.29
C SER A 135 7.35 -0.43 -8.10
N GLU A 136 8.23 0.56 -8.14
CA GLU A 136 8.36 1.57 -7.09
C GLU A 136 7.56 2.83 -7.41
N TRP A 137 6.94 3.38 -6.38
CA TRP A 137 6.12 4.57 -6.43
C TRP A 137 6.59 5.59 -5.40
N VAL A 138 6.63 6.86 -5.80
CA VAL A 138 6.93 7.98 -4.92
C VAL A 138 5.58 8.59 -4.49
N PRO A 139 5.24 8.52 -3.20
CA PRO A 139 4.04 9.19 -2.70
C PRO A 139 4.22 10.70 -2.69
N GLU A 140 3.26 11.41 -3.25
CA GLU A 140 3.23 12.86 -3.30
C GLU A 140 1.97 13.41 -2.64
N ASN A 141 2.16 14.42 -1.79
CA ASN A 141 1.06 15.12 -1.15
C ASN A 141 0.59 16.26 -2.04
N SER A 142 -0.72 16.41 -2.19
CA SER A 142 -1.28 17.60 -2.82
C SER A 142 -1.33 18.77 -1.83
N SER A 143 -1.12 19.99 -2.36
CA SER A 143 -1.36 21.23 -1.63
C SER A 143 -2.84 21.63 -1.58
N ASP A 144 -3.72 20.91 -2.30
CA ASP A 144 -5.16 21.17 -2.27
C ASP A 144 -5.75 20.80 -0.89
N PRO A 145 -6.41 21.74 -0.20
CA PRO A 145 -7.07 21.48 1.08
C PRO A 145 -8.09 20.34 1.03
N ASN A 146 -8.78 20.13 -0.10
CA ASN A 146 -9.78 19.08 -0.25
C ASN A 146 -9.16 17.68 -0.15
N PHE A 147 -7.93 17.52 -0.63
CA PHE A 147 -7.22 16.24 -0.57
C PHE A 147 -6.51 16.06 0.78
N SER A 148 -5.92 17.12 1.33
CA SER A 148 -5.19 17.03 2.60
C SER A 148 -6.07 16.68 3.80
N VAL A 149 -7.34 17.15 3.86
CA VAL A 149 -8.28 16.84 4.96
C VAL A 149 -8.56 15.34 5.09
N GLY A 150 -8.53 14.60 3.97
CA GLY A 150 -8.78 13.16 3.94
C GLY A 150 -7.51 12.29 3.93
N ASN A 151 -6.33 12.89 4.12
CA ASN A 151 -5.02 12.24 3.95
C ASN A 151 -4.87 11.57 2.57
N TYR A 152 -5.36 12.23 1.52
CA TYR A 152 -5.18 11.76 0.16
C TYR A 152 -3.77 12.11 -0.35
N PHE A 153 -3.23 11.20 -1.15
CA PHE A 153 -1.94 11.33 -1.82
C PHE A 153 -2.03 10.80 -3.25
N SER A 154 -1.10 11.22 -4.09
CA SER A 154 -0.87 10.65 -5.41
C SER A 154 0.38 9.77 -5.39
N LEU A 155 0.51 8.93 -6.41
CA LEU A 155 1.65 8.04 -6.57
C LEU A 155 2.27 8.30 -7.94
N GLN A 156 3.50 8.81 -7.98
CA GLN A 156 4.27 8.89 -9.21
C GLN A 156 5.13 7.63 -9.35
N ASN A 157 5.19 7.02 -10.53
CA ASN A 157 6.08 5.88 -10.73
C ASN A 157 7.55 6.32 -10.67
N ALA A 158 8.44 5.52 -10.08
CA ALA A 158 9.85 5.88 -9.91
C ALA A 158 10.55 6.20 -11.24
N SER A 159 10.23 5.46 -12.31
CA SER A 159 10.79 5.73 -13.65
C SER A 159 10.43 7.12 -14.18
N ASP A 160 9.21 7.59 -13.91
CA ASP A 160 8.73 8.91 -14.30
C ASP A 160 9.31 10.01 -13.39
N HIS A 161 9.39 9.73 -12.09
CA HIS A 161 9.93 10.66 -11.10
C HIS A 161 11.39 11.04 -11.39
N ILE A 162 12.24 10.06 -11.74
CA ILE A 162 13.68 10.28 -12.00
C ILE A 162 13.92 11.24 -13.18
N ILE A 163 13.04 11.23 -14.18
CA ILE A 163 13.13 12.11 -15.35
C ILE A 163 12.21 13.33 -15.23
N SER A 164 11.61 13.56 -14.05
CA SER A 164 10.67 14.65 -13.78
C SER A 164 9.47 14.68 -14.72
N ASN A 165 8.99 13.50 -15.14
CA ASN A 165 7.77 13.35 -15.93
C ASN A 165 6.57 13.24 -15.00
N GLU A 166 5.82 14.32 -14.81
CA GLU A 166 4.65 14.35 -13.93
C GLU A 166 3.57 13.43 -14.50
N LYS A 167 3.49 12.19 -13.99
CA LYS A 167 2.52 11.16 -14.39
C LYS A 167 2.19 10.30 -13.18
N PHE A 168 0.91 10.24 -12.84
CA PHE A 168 0.46 9.67 -11.57
C PHE A 168 -0.42 8.45 -11.78
N LEU A 169 -0.34 7.49 -10.85
CA LEU A 169 -1.27 6.36 -10.77
C LEU A 169 -2.70 6.90 -10.72
N SER A 170 -3.50 6.47 -11.67
CA SER A 170 -4.81 7.05 -11.92
C SER A 170 -5.85 6.00 -12.25
N TYR A 171 -7.10 6.37 -12.00
CA TYR A 171 -8.29 5.62 -12.35
C TYR A 171 -9.21 6.49 -13.22
N SER A 172 -10.16 5.87 -13.91
CA SER A 172 -11.15 6.59 -14.74
C SER A 172 -12.56 6.43 -14.17
N ILE A 173 -13.12 5.23 -14.25
CA ILE A 173 -14.41 4.82 -13.69
C ILE A 173 -14.29 3.39 -13.15
N PRO A 174 -15.19 2.95 -12.25
CA PRO A 174 -15.24 1.56 -11.82
C PRO A 174 -15.38 0.61 -13.02
N GLY A 175 -14.62 -0.48 -13.01
CA GLY A 175 -14.53 -1.47 -14.08
C GLY A 175 -13.36 -1.26 -15.05
N GLU A 176 -12.75 -0.08 -15.08
CA GLU A 176 -11.65 0.25 -15.99
C GLU A 176 -10.26 0.06 -15.36
N TRP A 177 -9.29 -0.24 -16.23
CA TRP A 177 -7.90 -0.45 -15.85
C TRP A 177 -7.25 0.82 -15.28
N LEU A 178 -6.35 0.63 -14.32
CA LEU A 178 -5.49 1.67 -13.80
C LEU A 178 -4.42 2.03 -14.85
N THR A 179 -4.04 3.30 -14.86
CA THR A 179 -3.02 3.81 -15.79
C THR A 179 -2.18 4.90 -15.14
N THR A 180 -1.12 5.33 -15.81
CA THR A 180 -0.32 6.51 -15.42
C THR A 180 -0.47 7.68 -16.40
N VAL A 181 -1.59 7.79 -17.14
CA VAL A 181 -1.74 8.80 -18.20
C VAL A 181 -1.94 10.22 -17.67
N GLN A 182 -2.37 10.37 -16.40
CA GLN A 182 -2.75 11.66 -15.83
C GLN A 182 -1.52 12.47 -15.42
N PRO A 183 -1.30 13.66 -16.02
CA PRO A 183 -0.10 14.44 -15.72
C PRO A 183 -0.25 15.42 -14.57
N THR A 184 -1.40 15.42 -13.89
CA THR A 184 -1.71 16.36 -12.82
C THR A 184 -2.30 15.66 -11.62
N MET A 185 -1.95 16.15 -10.44
CA MET A 185 -2.60 15.79 -9.19
C MET A 185 -4.04 16.32 -9.17
N ASN A 186 -5.00 15.49 -9.56
CA ASN A 186 -6.43 15.80 -9.59
C ASN A 186 -7.24 14.67 -8.93
N SER A 187 -8.57 14.81 -8.89
CA SER A 187 -9.44 13.83 -8.23
C SER A 187 -9.16 12.38 -8.67
N LYS A 188 -8.84 12.13 -9.95
CA LYS A 188 -8.56 10.80 -10.53
C LYS A 188 -7.20 10.21 -10.21
N THR A 189 -6.32 10.98 -9.58
CA THR A 189 -4.97 10.53 -9.17
C THR A 189 -4.83 10.45 -7.65
N MET A 190 -5.90 10.72 -6.92
CA MET A 190 -5.90 10.81 -5.47
C MET A 190 -6.42 9.53 -4.85
N TRP A 191 -5.63 9.03 -3.90
CA TRP A 191 -5.84 7.80 -3.18
C TRP A 191 -5.66 8.03 -1.70
N ARG A 192 -6.34 7.25 -0.87
CA ARG A 192 -6.06 7.18 0.57
C ARG A 192 -5.98 5.73 1.01
N LEU A 193 -5.30 5.51 2.13
CA LEU A 193 -5.13 4.17 2.70
C LEU A 193 -6.14 3.96 3.83
N ILE A 194 -6.98 2.94 3.70
CA ILE A 194 -7.91 2.52 4.76
C ILE A 194 -7.34 1.29 5.46
N PRO A 195 -7.00 1.35 6.76
CA PRO A 195 -6.51 0.18 7.48
C PRO A 195 -7.62 -0.87 7.61
N THR A 196 -7.31 -2.16 7.42
CA THR A 196 -8.35 -3.21 7.49
C THR A 196 -8.62 -3.74 8.90
N TRP A 197 -8.05 -3.13 9.94
CA TRP A 197 -8.10 -3.61 11.33
C TRP A 197 -8.71 -2.60 12.31
N LYS A 198 -9.18 -1.46 11.81
CA LYS A 198 -9.83 -0.42 12.61
C LYS A 198 -11.34 -0.42 12.36
#